data_AF-A0A2V9MF27-F1
#
_entry.id   AF-A0A2V9MF27-F1
#
_cell.length_a   1.000
_cell.length_b   1.000
_cell.length_c   1.000
_cell.angle_alpha   90.00
_cell.angle_beta   90.00
_cell.angle_gamma   90.00
#
_symmetry.space_group_name_H-M   'P 1'
#
loop_
_entity.id
_entity.type
_entity.pdbx_description
1 polymer ?
#
loop_
_entity_poly.entity_id
_entity_poly.type
_entity_poly.pdbx_seq_one_letter_code
_entity_poly.pdbx_strand_id
1 'polypeptide(L)'
;MPNVPSDLNSILLLGATSFALLSISSGIPTYQVFRASGKIEVDGVPEEKAWKKAALISNFKLPWEQEKPQPTEARFLWDSDFLYGAFRVWDREIVTWTAPHHQGKIAVTDHDRVEVFFALEESLENYYCLEIDPQGLVFDYQAHYHRNVDPSWHLNGLKVASQILSDGYVVELAVPL
;
A
#
# COMPACT_ATOMS: atom_id res chain seq x y z
N MET A 1 46.00 -56.80 19.00
CA MET A 1 45.00 -56.45 20.04
C MET A 1 43.66 -56.27 19.35
N PRO A 2 42.56 -56.72 19.97
CA PRO A 2 41.34 -57.13 19.28
C PRO A 2 40.34 -55.99 19.04
N ASN A 3 39.52 -56.24 18.03
CA ASN A 3 38.29 -55.61 17.56
C ASN A 3 37.50 -54.77 18.59
N VAL A 4 37.17 -53.53 18.19
CA VAL A 4 36.08 -52.74 18.76
C VAL A 4 34.77 -53.20 18.11
N PRO A 5 33.70 -53.50 18.87
CA PRO A 5 32.41 -53.86 18.31
C PRO A 5 31.75 -52.63 17.66
N SER A 6 31.37 -52.79 16.40
CA SER A 6 30.35 -51.96 15.76
C SER A 6 28.98 -52.50 16.16
N ASP A 7 28.25 -51.79 17.02
CA ASP A 7 26.80 -51.90 17.03
C ASP A 7 26.12 -50.57 17.41
N LEU A 8 25.05 -50.36 16.66
CA LEU A 8 24.22 -49.17 16.52
C LEU A 8 23.54 -48.75 17.82
N ASN A 9 23.41 -47.44 18.03
CA ASN A 9 22.23 -46.85 18.64
C ASN A 9 21.99 -45.45 18.08
N SER A 10 20.98 -45.38 17.22
CA SER A 10 20.12 -44.25 16.86
C SER A 10 20.31 -42.96 17.65
N ILE A 11 20.41 -41.80 16.99
CA ILE A 11 19.83 -40.53 17.46
C ILE A 11 19.54 -39.59 16.27
N LEU A 12 18.23 -39.38 16.10
CA LEU A 12 17.48 -38.24 15.54
C LEU A 12 17.98 -37.52 14.28
N LEU A 13 17.26 -37.75 13.18
CA LEU A 13 16.90 -36.66 12.26
C LEU A 13 16.12 -35.60 13.05
N LEU A 14 16.67 -34.40 13.18
CA LEU A 14 15.87 -33.20 13.43
C LEU A 14 15.04 -32.95 12.16
N GLY A 15 13.81 -33.47 12.17
CA GLY A 15 12.80 -33.06 11.23
C GLY A 15 12.66 -31.55 11.31
N ALA A 16 12.85 -30.87 10.18
CA ALA A 16 12.38 -29.51 10.01
C ALA A 16 10.86 -29.56 10.17
N THR A 17 10.37 -29.32 11.39
CA THR A 17 8.98 -29.01 11.63
C THR A 17 8.71 -27.69 10.94
N SER A 18 8.28 -27.79 9.68
CA SER A 18 7.60 -26.71 9.01
C SER A 18 6.37 -26.42 9.86
N PHE A 19 6.48 -25.44 10.76
CA PHE A 19 5.32 -24.82 11.35
C PHE A 19 4.62 -24.11 10.19
N ALA A 20 3.72 -24.84 9.53
CA ALA A 20 2.63 -24.21 8.83
C ALA A 20 1.84 -23.46 9.91
N LEU A 21 2.17 -22.18 10.10
CA LEU A 21 1.26 -21.23 10.70
C LEU A 21 -0.01 -21.32 9.86
N LEU A 22 -0.98 -22.07 10.34
CA LEU A 22 -2.38 -21.94 9.94
C LEU A 22 -2.74 -20.50 10.29
N SER A 23 -2.53 -19.59 9.33
CA SER A 23 -3.11 -18.26 9.39
C SER A 23 -4.61 -18.50 9.44
N ILE A 24 -5.18 -18.27 10.62
CA ILE A 24 -6.60 -18.05 10.76
C ILE A 24 -6.87 -16.82 9.91
N SER A 25 -7.35 -17.01 8.69
CA SER A 25 -7.76 -15.91 7.83
C SER A 25 -8.86 -15.17 8.57
N SER A 26 -8.57 -13.97 9.06
CA SER A 26 -9.51 -13.09 9.76
C SER A 26 -10.62 -12.56 8.83
N GLY A 27 -10.72 -13.07 7.60
CA GLY A 27 -11.55 -12.52 6.53
C GLY A 27 -11.02 -11.20 5.97
N ILE A 28 -9.98 -10.62 6.60
CA ILE A 28 -9.32 -9.40 6.15
C ILE A 28 -8.33 -9.77 5.03
N PRO A 29 -8.43 -9.17 3.84
CA PRO A 29 -7.45 -9.37 2.79
C PRO A 29 -6.05 -8.94 3.25
N THR A 30 -5.08 -9.84 3.14
CA THR A 30 -3.68 -9.58 3.48
C THR A 30 -2.82 -9.69 2.22
N TYR A 31 -1.95 -8.71 2.00
CA TYR A 31 -1.02 -8.67 0.87
C TYR A 31 0.41 -8.56 1.37
N GLN A 32 1.31 -9.38 0.81
CA GLN A 32 2.72 -9.29 1.11
C GLN A 32 3.36 -8.14 0.32
N VAL A 33 4.02 -7.22 1.02
CA VAL A 33 4.80 -6.14 0.41
C VAL A 33 6.26 -6.60 0.29
N PHE A 34 6.73 -6.75 -0.95
CA PHE A 34 8.08 -7.24 -1.22
C PHE A 34 9.10 -6.12 -1.27
N ARG A 35 10.36 -6.44 -0.95
CA ARG A 35 11.46 -5.50 -1.11
C ARG A 35 11.69 -5.22 -2.60
N ALA A 36 11.87 -3.95 -2.98
CA ALA A 36 12.19 -3.56 -4.35
C ALA A 36 13.52 -4.18 -4.78
N SER A 37 13.58 -4.75 -5.99
CA SER A 37 14.80 -5.37 -6.52
C SER A 37 15.73 -4.39 -7.27
N GLY A 38 15.49 -3.10 -7.13
CA GLY A 38 16.20 -2.00 -7.77
C GLY A 38 15.66 -0.65 -7.29
N LYS A 39 16.24 0.44 -7.79
CA LYS A 39 15.74 1.80 -7.53
C LYS A 39 14.32 1.95 -8.11
N ILE A 40 13.44 2.60 -7.36
CA ILE A 40 12.16 3.10 -7.82
C ILE A 40 12.29 4.63 -7.96
N GLU A 41 11.90 5.17 -9.11
CA GLU A 41 11.83 6.61 -9.32
C GLU A 41 10.35 7.01 -9.30
N VAL A 42 9.96 7.85 -8.34
CA VAL A 42 8.57 8.33 -8.25
C VAL A 42 8.36 9.39 -9.32
N ASP A 43 7.96 8.97 -10.51
CA ASP A 43 7.78 9.80 -11.70
C ASP A 43 6.38 9.70 -12.33
N GLY A 44 5.52 8.83 -11.77
CA GLY A 44 4.16 8.62 -12.23
C GLY A 44 4.04 7.58 -13.35
N VAL A 45 5.13 6.86 -13.65
CA VAL A 45 5.23 5.83 -14.68
C VAL A 45 5.81 4.54 -14.07
N PRO A 46 5.00 3.73 -13.35
CA PRO A 46 5.46 2.57 -12.58
C PRO A 46 5.78 1.36 -13.49
N GLU A 47 6.75 1.52 -14.39
CA GLU A 47 7.16 0.53 -15.38
C GLU A 47 8.46 -0.21 -15.01
N GLU A 48 9.11 0.17 -13.90
CA GLU A 48 10.33 -0.50 -13.47
C GLU A 48 10.11 -1.98 -13.20
N LYS A 49 11.14 -2.78 -13.48
CA LYS A 49 11.07 -4.25 -13.36
C LYS A 49 10.69 -4.72 -11.94
N ALA A 50 10.94 -3.91 -10.92
CA ALA A 50 10.59 -4.23 -9.54
C ALA A 50 9.07 -4.35 -9.34
N TRP A 51 8.27 -3.51 -9.99
CA TRP A 51 6.80 -3.54 -9.89
C TRP A 51 6.17 -4.86 -10.34
N LYS A 52 6.83 -5.58 -11.26
CA LYS A 52 6.39 -6.91 -11.72
C LYS A 52 6.39 -7.98 -10.63
N LYS A 53 7.12 -7.76 -9.52
CA LYS A 53 7.16 -8.66 -8.35
C LYS A 53 6.20 -8.23 -7.24
N ALA A 54 5.63 -7.03 -7.33
CA ALA A 54 4.70 -6.55 -6.33
C ALA A 54 3.39 -7.35 -6.38
N ALA A 55 2.78 -7.58 -5.22
CA ALA A 55 1.45 -8.16 -5.16
C ALA A 55 0.44 -7.20 -5.81
N LEU A 56 -0.42 -7.73 -6.68
CA LEU A 56 -1.51 -6.97 -7.29
C LEU A 56 -2.70 -6.92 -6.34
N ILE A 57 -3.15 -5.70 -6.03
CA ILE A 57 -4.39 -5.42 -5.32
C ILE A 57 -5.37 -4.87 -6.35
N SER A 58 -6.47 -5.57 -6.62
CA SER A 58 -7.48 -5.13 -7.61
C SER A 58 -8.93 -5.42 -7.21
N ASN A 59 -9.13 -6.10 -6.09
CA ASN A 59 -10.43 -6.48 -5.53
C ASN A 59 -10.97 -5.43 -4.57
N PHE A 60 -10.93 -4.17 -4.98
CA PHE A 60 -11.57 -3.06 -4.26
C PHE A 60 -13.08 -3.31 -4.14
N LYS A 61 -13.70 -2.72 -3.12
CA LYS A 61 -15.13 -2.90 -2.81
C LYS A 61 -15.79 -1.56 -2.56
N LEU A 62 -17.03 -1.42 -3.00
CA LEU A 62 -17.92 -0.36 -2.57
C LEU A 62 -18.64 -0.85 -1.31
N PRO A 63 -18.40 -0.25 -0.12
CA PRO A 63 -18.93 -0.81 1.13
C PRO A 63 -20.47 -0.79 1.23
N TRP A 64 -21.11 0.11 0.49
CA TRP A 64 -22.54 0.42 0.60
C TRP A 64 -23.31 0.13 -0.68
N GLU A 65 -22.62 -0.26 -1.76
CA GLU A 65 -23.19 -0.40 -3.09
C GLU A 65 -22.97 -1.81 -3.63
N GLN A 66 -23.89 -2.26 -4.48
CA GLN A 66 -23.79 -3.54 -5.16
C GLN A 66 -23.14 -3.42 -6.54
N GLU A 67 -22.87 -2.18 -6.98
CA GLU A 67 -22.21 -1.92 -8.25
C GLU A 67 -20.75 -2.35 -8.22
N LYS A 68 -20.17 -2.55 -9.41
CA LYS A 68 -18.75 -2.83 -9.53
C LYS A 68 -18.00 -1.50 -9.36
N PRO A 69 -16.96 -1.43 -8.52
CA PRO A 69 -16.13 -0.24 -8.44
C PRO A 69 -15.46 0.05 -9.78
N GLN A 70 -15.12 1.32 -10.00
CA GLN A 70 -14.17 1.73 -11.03
C GLN A 70 -12.93 0.79 -10.95
N PRO A 71 -12.52 0.15 -12.07
CA PRO A 71 -11.36 -0.72 -12.05
C PRO A 71 -10.16 0.05 -11.50
N THR A 72 -9.52 -0.54 -10.49
CA THR A 72 -8.36 0.05 -9.84
C THR A 72 -7.37 -1.06 -9.54
N GLU A 73 -6.10 -0.82 -9.85
CA GLU A 73 -4.99 -1.64 -9.44
C GLU A 73 -4.07 -0.86 -8.50
N ALA A 74 -3.65 -1.50 -7.42
CA ALA A 74 -2.60 -0.99 -6.55
C ALA A 74 -1.49 -2.02 -6.37
N ARG A 75 -0.26 -1.54 -6.23
CA ARG A 75 0.94 -2.33 -5.96
C ARG A 75 1.78 -1.60 -4.91
N PHE A 76 2.42 -2.36 -4.04
CA PHE A 76 3.31 -1.81 -3.02
C PHE A 76 4.64 -2.56 -3.00
N LEU A 77 5.72 -1.83 -2.73
CA LEU A 77 7.09 -2.31 -2.54
C LEU A 77 7.75 -1.54 -1.41
N TRP A 78 8.88 -2.02 -0.89
CA TRP A 78 9.66 -1.26 0.10
C TRP A 78 11.17 -1.38 -0.11
N ASP A 79 11.94 -0.45 0.41
CA ASP A 79 13.38 -0.59 0.62
C ASP A 79 13.80 -0.01 1.99
N SER A 80 15.10 0.22 2.22
CA SER A 80 15.55 0.73 3.53
C SER A 80 15.02 2.12 3.88
N ASP A 81 14.56 2.88 2.88
CA ASP A 81 14.31 4.31 3.01
C ASP A 81 12.82 4.63 2.81
N PHE A 82 12.11 3.86 1.97
CA PHE A 82 10.72 4.14 1.60
C PHE A 82 9.84 2.90 1.50
N LEU A 83 8.55 3.09 1.80
CA LEU A 83 7.43 2.31 1.29
C LEU A 83 6.92 2.98 0.00
N TYR A 84 6.95 2.25 -1.11
CA TYR A 84 6.47 2.69 -2.41
C TYR A 84 5.05 2.18 -2.67
N GLY A 85 4.21 3.02 -3.27
CA GLY A 85 2.87 2.66 -3.74
C GLY A 85 2.66 3.13 -5.17
N ALA A 86 1.97 2.33 -5.98
CA ALA A 86 1.57 2.69 -7.33
C ALA A 86 0.11 2.30 -7.55
N PHE A 87 -0.68 3.23 -8.09
CA PHE A 87 -2.09 3.09 -8.41
C PHE A 87 -2.31 3.32 -9.90
N ARG A 88 -3.12 2.46 -10.52
CA ARG A 88 -3.70 2.69 -11.84
C ARG A 88 -5.21 2.66 -11.68
N VAL A 89 -5.87 3.79 -11.98
CA VAL A 89 -7.32 3.95 -11.86
C VAL A 89 -7.91 4.18 -13.23
N TRP A 90 -8.79 3.30 -13.69
CA TRP A 90 -9.49 3.50 -14.95
C TRP A 90 -10.75 4.30 -14.70
N ASP A 91 -10.79 5.51 -15.26
CA ASP A 91 -11.93 6.41 -15.16
C ASP A 91 -12.03 7.25 -16.44
N ARG A 92 -13.25 7.44 -16.96
CA ARG A 92 -13.49 8.25 -18.16
C ARG A 92 -13.84 9.69 -17.82
N GLU A 93 -14.25 9.96 -16.59
CA GLU A 93 -14.78 11.26 -16.16
C GLU A 93 -14.04 11.74 -14.91
N ILE A 94 -12.78 12.14 -15.10
CA ILE A 94 -11.92 12.60 -14.02
C ILE A 94 -12.39 13.97 -13.51
N VAL A 95 -12.71 14.06 -12.21
CA VAL A 95 -13.12 15.30 -11.53
C VAL A 95 -11.97 15.86 -10.69
N THR A 96 -11.61 17.12 -10.96
CA THR A 96 -10.47 17.81 -10.36
C THR A 96 -10.83 19.25 -9.97
N TRP A 97 -12.13 19.52 -9.82
CA TRP A 97 -12.65 20.83 -9.52
C TRP A 97 -12.85 20.98 -8.02
N THR A 98 -12.45 22.13 -7.48
CA THR A 98 -12.54 22.43 -6.06
C THR A 98 -13.74 23.34 -5.76
N ALA A 99 -14.48 23.04 -4.69
CA ALA A 99 -15.54 23.91 -4.20
C ALA A 99 -14.98 25.27 -3.74
N PRO A 100 -15.68 26.40 -3.95
CA PRO A 100 -15.14 27.74 -3.64
C PRO A 100 -14.68 27.95 -2.20
N HIS A 101 -15.18 27.16 -1.26
CA HIS A 101 -14.88 27.26 0.17
C HIS A 101 -13.81 26.27 0.64
N HIS A 102 -13.39 25.32 -0.19
CA HIS A 102 -12.26 24.43 0.09
C HIS A 102 -10.98 25.05 -0.47
N GLN A 103 -9.95 25.16 0.38
CA GLN A 103 -8.67 25.79 0.04
C GLN A 103 -7.51 25.01 0.65
N GLY A 104 -6.36 25.04 -0.03
CA GLY A 104 -5.22 24.23 0.36
C GLY A 104 -5.50 22.75 0.16
N LYS A 105 -4.89 21.90 0.99
CA LYS A 105 -4.94 20.45 0.76
C LYS A 105 -6.34 19.82 0.90
N ILE A 106 -7.25 20.41 1.67
CA ILE A 106 -8.64 19.90 1.78
C ILE A 106 -9.38 19.92 0.43
N ALA A 107 -8.92 20.70 -0.55
CA ALA A 107 -9.49 20.71 -1.90
C ALA A 107 -9.54 19.31 -2.55
N VAL A 108 -8.58 18.44 -2.22
CA VAL A 108 -8.52 17.06 -2.71
C VAL A 108 -9.79 16.27 -2.36
N THR A 109 -10.52 16.63 -1.29
CA THR A 109 -11.76 15.93 -0.93
C THR A 109 -12.90 16.13 -1.94
N ASP A 110 -12.80 17.14 -2.81
CA ASP A 110 -13.75 17.39 -3.91
C ASP A 110 -13.34 16.69 -5.21
N HIS A 111 -12.11 16.16 -5.28
CA HIS A 111 -11.55 15.54 -6.47
C HIS A 111 -11.74 14.03 -6.41
N ASP A 112 -11.67 13.39 -7.57
CA ASP A 112 -11.30 11.98 -7.63
C ASP A 112 -9.94 11.79 -6.96
N ARG A 113 -9.76 10.68 -6.28
CA ARG A 113 -8.52 10.43 -5.53
C ARG A 113 -8.35 8.96 -5.20
N VAL A 114 -7.11 8.58 -4.96
CA VAL A 114 -6.76 7.36 -4.24
C VAL A 114 -6.45 7.71 -2.80
N GLU A 115 -6.76 6.80 -1.88
CA GLU A 115 -6.52 6.99 -0.45
C GLU A 115 -5.68 5.82 0.09
N VAL A 116 -4.65 6.14 0.89
CA VAL A 116 -3.86 5.17 1.64
C VAL A 116 -3.99 5.44 3.11
N PHE A 117 -4.61 4.52 3.83
CA PHE A 117 -4.69 4.54 5.29
C PHE A 117 -3.66 3.57 5.87
N PHE A 118 -2.89 4.03 6.85
CA PHE A 118 -1.93 3.18 7.55
C PHE A 118 -1.82 3.55 9.03
N ALA A 119 -1.53 2.54 9.85
CA ALA A 119 -1.30 2.68 11.27
C ALA A 119 -0.14 1.76 11.66
N LEU A 120 0.59 2.13 12.71
CA LEU A 120 1.64 1.27 13.28
C LEU A 120 1.06 0.22 14.24
N GLU A 121 -0.16 0.46 14.74
CA GLU A 121 -0.83 -0.37 15.73
C GLU A 121 -2.29 -0.62 15.35
N GLU A 122 -2.81 -1.79 15.72
CA GLU A 122 -4.21 -2.18 15.48
C GLU A 122 -5.21 -1.37 16.33
N SER A 123 -4.74 -0.69 17.38
CA SER A 123 -5.58 0.16 18.23
C SER A 123 -6.22 1.33 17.47
N LEU A 124 -5.61 1.73 16.35
CA LEU A 124 -5.95 2.94 15.60
C LEU A 124 -6.01 4.19 16.50
N GLU A 125 -5.24 4.19 17.60
CA GLU A 125 -5.08 5.38 18.44
C GLU A 125 -4.52 6.52 17.59
N ASN A 126 -3.58 6.20 16.70
CA ASN A 126 -3.14 7.05 15.61
C ASN A 126 -3.15 6.25 14.30
N TYR A 127 -3.78 6.80 13.28
CA TYR A 127 -3.61 6.37 11.91
C TYR A 127 -3.40 7.58 11.02
N TYR A 128 -2.84 7.34 9.84
CA TYR A 128 -2.47 8.37 8.88
C TYR A 128 -3.19 8.09 7.58
N CYS A 129 -3.52 9.15 6.86
CA CYS A 129 -4.11 9.06 5.54
C CYS A 129 -3.32 9.90 4.56
N LEU A 130 -3.19 9.39 3.34
CA LEU A 130 -2.75 10.13 2.17
C LEU A 130 -3.87 10.03 1.14
N GLU A 131 -4.54 11.14 0.88
CA GLU A 131 -5.46 11.26 -0.25
C GLU A 131 -4.75 12.00 -1.37
N ILE A 132 -4.72 11.42 -2.56
CA ILE A 132 -3.93 11.93 -3.68
C ILE A 132 -4.80 12.00 -4.92
N ASP A 133 -4.94 13.19 -5.48
CA ASP A 133 -5.73 13.42 -6.68
C ASP A 133 -4.94 13.07 -7.98
N PRO A 134 -5.61 13.01 -9.13
CA PRO A 134 -4.98 12.75 -10.42
C PRO A 134 -3.95 13.81 -10.86
N GLN A 135 -3.86 14.97 -10.21
CA GLN A 135 -2.86 16.02 -10.44
C GLN A 135 -1.68 15.91 -9.47
N GLY A 136 -1.72 14.96 -8.54
CA GLY A 136 -0.69 14.75 -7.52
C GLY A 136 -0.78 15.73 -6.36
N LEU A 137 -1.90 16.45 -6.21
CA LEU A 137 -2.18 17.20 -4.98
C LEU A 137 -2.44 16.21 -3.86
N VAL A 138 -1.82 16.48 -2.71
CA VAL A 138 -1.86 15.59 -1.55
C VAL A 138 -2.65 16.25 -0.43
N PHE A 139 -3.61 15.51 0.10
CA PHE A 139 -4.17 15.72 1.43
C PHE A 139 -3.68 14.64 2.38
N ASP A 140 -2.65 14.98 3.14
CA ASP A 140 -2.13 14.15 4.21
C ASP A 140 -2.72 14.57 5.56
N TYR A 141 -2.98 13.62 6.44
CA TYR A 141 -3.41 13.93 7.81
C TYR A 141 -3.15 12.78 8.77
N GLN A 142 -3.01 13.14 10.04
CA GLN A 142 -3.14 12.21 11.16
C GLN A 142 -4.60 12.19 11.59
N ALA A 143 -5.07 11.03 12.02
CA ALA A 143 -6.38 10.88 12.59
C ALA A 143 -6.39 9.88 13.75
N HIS A 144 -7.39 10.00 14.60
CA HIS A 144 -7.65 9.10 15.71
C HIS A 144 -8.98 8.38 15.50
N TYR A 145 -9.17 7.27 16.23
CA TYR A 145 -10.45 6.54 16.28
C TYR A 145 -11.66 7.49 16.37
N HIS A 146 -12.75 7.14 15.68
CA HIS A 146 -13.90 8.01 15.39
C HIS A 146 -13.64 9.21 14.45
N ARG A 147 -12.64 9.12 13.56
CA ARG A 147 -12.37 10.12 12.49
C ARG A 147 -12.09 11.51 13.05
N ASN A 148 -11.40 11.59 14.18
CA ASN A 148 -10.89 12.86 14.66
C ASN A 148 -9.64 13.21 13.82
N VAL A 149 -9.85 14.00 12.77
CA VAL A 149 -8.82 14.34 11.77
C VAL A 149 -8.06 15.60 12.21
N ASP A 150 -6.74 15.51 12.23
CA ASP A 150 -5.82 16.64 12.30
C ASP A 150 -5.27 16.95 10.90
N PRO A 151 -5.88 17.88 10.15
CA PRO A 151 -5.41 18.28 8.84
C PRO A 151 -4.17 19.18 8.92
N SER A 152 -3.62 19.51 10.08
CA SER A 152 -2.38 20.30 10.17
C SER A 152 -1.11 19.44 10.09
N TRP A 153 -1.25 18.13 10.32
CA TRP A 153 -0.15 17.18 10.20
C TRP A 153 0.38 17.08 8.76
N HIS A 154 1.68 16.87 8.61
CA HIS A 154 2.34 16.71 7.32
C HIS A 154 3.34 15.55 7.33
N LEU A 155 3.31 14.72 6.30
CA LEU A 155 4.27 13.65 6.08
C LEU A 155 5.54 14.21 5.40
N ASN A 156 6.47 14.71 6.22
CA ASN A 156 7.74 15.22 5.72
C ASN A 156 8.53 14.13 4.97
N GLY A 157 8.93 14.43 3.73
CA GLY A 157 9.70 13.50 2.89
C GLY A 157 8.85 12.61 1.98
N LEU A 158 7.51 12.72 2.04
CA LEU A 158 6.62 12.11 1.05
C LEU A 158 6.98 12.60 -0.35
N LYS A 159 7.09 11.66 -1.29
CA LYS A 159 7.20 11.95 -2.73
C LYS A 159 5.94 11.44 -3.41
N VAL A 160 5.41 12.23 -4.34
CA VAL A 160 4.26 11.87 -5.16
C VAL A 160 4.51 12.33 -6.59
N ALA A 161 4.13 11.49 -7.53
CA ALA A 161 4.02 11.82 -8.94
C ALA A 161 2.75 11.19 -9.49
N SER A 162 2.16 11.82 -10.50
CA SER A 162 0.93 11.34 -11.12
C SER A 162 0.91 11.62 -12.61
N GLN A 163 0.09 10.86 -13.31
CA GLN A 163 -0.13 11.04 -14.74
C GLN A 163 -1.60 10.83 -15.07
N ILE A 164 -2.24 11.84 -15.65
CA ILE A 164 -3.54 11.69 -16.29
C ILE A 164 -3.35 11.03 -17.65
N LEU A 165 -4.11 9.98 -17.90
CA LEU A 165 -4.13 9.18 -19.12
C LEU A 165 -5.47 9.37 -19.84
N SER A 166 -5.55 8.90 -21.09
CA SER A 166 -6.80 8.97 -21.87
C SER A 166 -7.94 8.12 -21.29
N ASP A 167 -7.61 7.13 -20.46
CA ASP A 167 -8.51 6.14 -19.88
C ASP A 167 -8.40 6.09 -18.34
N GLY A 168 -8.03 7.20 -17.71
CA GLY A 168 -7.96 7.35 -16.26
C GLY A 168 -6.68 8.01 -15.80
N TYR A 169 -6.09 7.56 -14.70
CA TYR A 169 -4.84 8.14 -14.19
C TYR A 169 -3.97 7.13 -13.46
N VAL A 170 -2.74 7.56 -13.17
CA VAL A 170 -1.75 6.86 -12.35
C VAL A 170 -1.32 7.78 -11.22
N VAL A 171 -1.13 7.19 -10.03
CA VAL A 171 -0.50 7.84 -8.88
C VAL A 171 0.63 6.95 -8.39
N GLU A 172 1.80 7.51 -8.19
CA GLU A 172 2.94 6.86 -7.57
C GLU A 172 3.40 7.66 -6.36
N LEU A 173 3.78 6.96 -5.29
CA LEU A 173 4.17 7.58 -4.03
C LEU A 173 5.33 6.84 -3.35
N ALA A 174 6.12 7.57 -2.58
CA ALA A 174 7.12 7.02 -1.67
C ALA A 174 6.96 7.65 -0.28
N VAL A 175 6.52 6.84 0.68
CA VAL A 175 6.39 7.18 2.10
C VAL A 175 7.72 6.88 2.79
N PRO A 176 8.35 7.85 3.46
CA PRO A 176 9.59 7.60 4.21
C PRO A 176 9.33 6.66 5.40
N LEU A 177 10.26 5.73 5.62
CA LEU A 177 10.24 4.76 6.73
C LEU A 177 11.06 5.20 7.95
#